data_AF-A0A9W7CMQ2-F1
#
_entry.id   AF-A0A9W7CMQ2-F1
#
_cell.length_a   1.000
_cell.length_b   1.000
_cell.length_c   1.000
_cell.angle_alpha   90.00
_cell.angle_beta   90.00
_cell.angle_gamma   90.00
#
_symmetry.space_group_name_H-M   'P 1'
#
loop_
_entity.id
_entity.type
_entity.pdbx_description
1 polymer ?
#
loop_
_entity_poly.entity_id
_entity_poly.type
_entity_poly.pdbx_seq_one_letter_code
_entity_poly.pdbx_strand_id
1 'polypeptide(L)'
;MLSHTMKARVHAATSATRASAKPSQSPHKWSACVIPQAWHKAIGAWNRCQIGHRSHYSIERVLALQEYIQHTSFLRAFAVCFLAPIPATAVALVIDCIPLRPPSDGWQANYMLWVRLFLSMFVVSIGLVLQVNGAAAKNIITNAAALRICLCSSFLYVAMSIAVAAVLKFPIPFGYVLMVGPYITIFSIVCAFSIGFQELEKPPILRKQLFTLGLIIFAQGIVAVAYPIFNAVFIRLSGISQTAFVFVMPLIKFTTKQIISRSAESLHEYVGPIVVFSVDVFNVFYVSICMQTATSTTTALIFIASDSFHVVLALRDIFQRQTASQVGSHDSRVVESHPQTT
;
A
#
# COMPACT_ATOMS: atom_id res chain seq x y z
N MET A 1 0.57 -58.00 65.85
CA MET A 1 0.32 -56.55 65.84
C MET A 1 0.30 -56.11 64.40
N LEU A 2 -0.91 -56.15 63.83
CA LEU A 2 -1.18 -56.61 62.47
C LEU A 2 -2.35 -55.82 61.87
N SER A 3 -2.17 -55.53 60.58
CA SER A 3 -3.14 -55.09 59.57
C SER A 3 -4.45 -55.89 59.53
N HIS A 4 -5.44 -55.33 58.81
CA HIS A 4 -6.72 -55.88 58.30
C HIS A 4 -7.97 -55.58 59.12
N THR A 5 -9.02 -54.96 58.54
CA THR A 5 -10.04 -55.59 57.67
C THR A 5 -10.95 -54.43 57.19
N MET A 6 -11.32 -54.17 55.92
CA MET A 6 -11.93 -54.95 54.82
C MET A 6 -13.29 -55.61 55.16
N LYS A 7 -14.40 -54.97 54.75
CA LYS A 7 -15.72 -55.52 54.29
C LYS A 7 -16.76 -54.38 54.31
N ALA A 8 -17.22 -53.81 53.20
CA ALA A 8 -18.15 -54.37 52.21
C ALA A 8 -19.52 -54.79 52.78
N ARG A 9 -20.57 -54.00 52.51
CA ARG A 9 -21.94 -54.38 52.06
C ARG A 9 -22.90 -53.20 52.31
N VAL A 10 -23.52 -52.56 51.31
CA VAL A 10 -24.55 -53.04 50.36
C VAL A 10 -25.99 -52.88 50.91
N HIS A 11 -26.85 -52.35 50.05
CA HIS A 11 -28.32 -52.18 50.08
C HIS A 11 -28.87 -50.95 50.82
N ALA A 12 -29.37 -49.91 50.13
CA ALA A 12 -30.52 -49.83 49.20
C ALA A 12 -31.88 -49.83 49.93
N ALA A 13 -32.47 -48.64 50.03
CA ALA A 13 -33.88 -48.33 50.28
C ALA A 13 -33.95 -46.77 50.26
N THR A 14 -34.76 -46.06 49.49
CA THR A 14 -35.94 -46.40 48.71
C THR A 14 -36.15 -45.28 47.68
N SER A 15 -36.46 -45.67 46.46
CA SER A 15 -37.09 -44.88 45.40
C SER A 15 -38.31 -44.07 45.88
N ALA A 16 -38.51 -42.86 45.36
CA ALA A 16 -39.56 -42.58 44.37
C ALA A 16 -39.87 -41.08 44.19
N THR A 17 -39.78 -40.62 42.93
CA THR A 17 -40.67 -39.67 42.24
C THR A 17 -40.96 -38.29 42.84
N ARG A 18 -40.58 -37.21 42.13
CA ARG A 18 -41.46 -36.52 41.15
C ARG A 18 -40.69 -35.49 40.33
N ALA A 19 -41.21 -35.27 39.13
CA ALA A 19 -40.57 -34.71 37.96
C ALA A 19 -40.63 -33.18 37.82
N SER A 20 -39.68 -32.68 37.02
CA SER A 20 -39.81 -31.65 35.98
C SER A 20 -40.10 -30.19 36.39
N ALA A 21 -39.04 -29.36 36.33
CA ALA A 21 -39.15 -27.94 36.06
C ALA A 21 -38.33 -27.58 34.81
N LYS A 22 -39.02 -27.19 33.74
CA LYS A 22 -38.47 -26.65 32.48
C LYS A 22 -37.78 -25.30 32.74
N PRO A 23 -36.59 -24.99 32.17
CA PRO A 23 -36.08 -23.63 32.16
C PRO A 23 -36.80 -22.80 31.10
N SER A 24 -37.25 -21.62 31.51
CA SER A 24 -37.89 -20.59 30.68
C SER A 24 -36.96 -20.09 29.56
N GLN A 25 -37.41 -20.17 28.32
CA GLN A 25 -36.82 -19.46 27.18
C GLN A 25 -37.14 -17.96 27.29
N SER A 26 -36.12 -17.10 27.32
CA SER A 26 -36.27 -15.67 27.04
C SER A 26 -35.86 -15.39 25.58
N PRO A 27 -36.63 -14.59 24.82
CA PRO A 27 -36.32 -14.29 23.43
C PRO A 27 -35.42 -13.03 23.32
N HIS A 28 -34.71 -12.93 22.21
CA HIS A 28 -33.94 -11.76 21.73
C HIS A 28 -32.53 -11.50 22.31
N LYS A 29 -31.54 -12.27 21.82
CA LYS A 29 -30.14 -11.82 21.70
C LYS A 29 -29.59 -12.17 20.30
N TRP A 30 -30.15 -11.56 19.26
CA TRP A 30 -29.59 -11.62 17.91
C TRP A 30 -29.60 -10.21 17.32
N SER A 31 -28.59 -9.39 17.67
CA SER A 31 -28.19 -8.18 16.90
C SER A 31 -26.94 -7.46 17.46
N ALA A 32 -26.54 -7.70 18.73
CA ALA A 32 -25.48 -6.89 19.35
C ALA A 32 -24.02 -7.36 19.12
N CYS A 33 -23.78 -8.49 18.45
CA CYS A 33 -22.45 -9.12 18.38
C CYS A 33 -21.69 -8.89 17.05
N VAL A 34 -22.35 -8.33 16.03
CA VAL A 34 -21.70 -8.13 14.72
C VAL A 34 -20.81 -6.88 14.71
N ILE A 35 -21.23 -5.82 15.40
CA ILE A 35 -20.53 -4.52 15.45
C ILE A 35 -19.16 -4.64 16.14
N PRO A 36 -19.02 -5.30 17.31
CA PRO A 36 -17.71 -5.45 17.97
C PRO A 36 -16.75 -6.31 17.14
N GLN A 37 -17.24 -7.38 16.49
CA GLN A 37 -16.37 -8.25 15.67
C GLN A 37 -15.93 -7.57 14.38
N ALA A 38 -16.83 -6.83 13.71
CA ALA A 38 -16.48 -6.03 12.54
C ALA A 38 -15.48 -4.93 12.91
N TRP A 39 -15.65 -4.27 14.06
CA TRP A 39 -14.72 -3.26 14.58
C TRP A 39 -13.34 -3.84 14.91
N HIS A 40 -13.27 -4.98 15.60
CA HIS A 40 -12.00 -5.67 15.87
C HIS A 40 -11.33 -6.18 14.58
N LYS A 41 -12.11 -6.68 13.61
CA LYS A 41 -11.59 -7.06 12.29
C LYS A 41 -11.07 -5.85 11.52
N ALA A 42 -11.75 -4.71 11.60
CA ALA A 42 -11.35 -3.44 10.99
C ALA A 42 -10.07 -2.90 11.63
N ILE A 43 -9.97 -2.87 12.97
CA ILE A 43 -8.75 -2.50 13.70
C ILE A 43 -7.60 -3.47 13.37
N GLY A 44 -7.86 -4.78 13.39
CA GLY A 44 -6.86 -5.77 13.03
C GLY A 44 -6.40 -5.62 11.58
N ALA A 45 -7.30 -5.29 10.65
CA ALA A 45 -6.95 -5.04 9.26
C ALA A 45 -6.19 -3.71 9.09
N TRP A 46 -6.58 -2.66 9.81
CA TRP A 46 -5.89 -1.37 9.90
C TRP A 46 -4.46 -1.50 10.42
N ASN A 47 -4.27 -2.21 11.54
CA ASN A 47 -2.96 -2.50 12.12
C ASN A 47 -2.08 -3.32 11.17
N ARG A 48 -2.69 -4.22 10.37
CA ARG A 48 -1.98 -5.00 9.34
C ARG A 48 -1.64 -4.18 8.08
N CYS A 49 -2.34 -3.07 7.83
CA CYS A 49 -2.06 -2.17 6.71
C CYS A 49 -0.91 -1.21 6.98
N GLN A 50 -0.62 -0.90 8.25
CA GLN A 50 0.55 -0.10 8.61
C GLN A 50 1.82 -0.96 8.43
N ILE A 51 2.58 -0.70 7.37
CA ILE A 51 3.83 -1.42 7.07
C ILE A 51 4.85 -1.31 8.20
N GLY A 52 4.82 -0.21 8.95
CA GLY A 52 5.66 -0.09 10.15
C GLY A 52 5.40 -1.09 11.26
N HIS A 53 4.29 -1.84 11.20
CA HIS A 53 4.01 -2.94 12.12
C HIS A 53 4.43 -4.32 11.59
N ARG A 54 4.89 -4.43 10.34
CA ARG A 54 5.13 -5.71 9.66
C ARG A 54 6.54 -5.88 9.10
N SER A 55 7.15 -4.81 8.60
CA SER A 55 8.59 -4.84 8.36
C SER A 55 9.27 -4.74 9.70
N HIS A 56 9.99 -5.78 10.13
CA HIS A 56 11.00 -5.64 11.16
C HIS A 56 11.92 -4.51 10.68
N TYR A 57 11.79 -3.32 11.28
CA TYR A 57 12.71 -2.25 10.99
C TYR A 57 14.08 -2.72 11.48
N SER A 58 15.06 -2.75 10.59
CA SER A 58 16.46 -2.92 10.94
C SER A 58 16.77 -2.01 12.12
N ILE A 59 17.38 -2.60 13.16
CA ILE A 59 17.78 -1.90 14.36
C ILE A 59 18.68 -0.73 13.97
N GLU A 60 19.54 -0.93 12.96
CA GLU A 60 20.42 0.08 12.39
C GLU A 60 19.64 1.29 11.85
N ARG A 61 18.47 1.10 11.22
CA ARG A 61 17.65 2.23 10.72
C ARG A 61 16.96 2.98 11.83
N VAL A 62 16.48 2.28 12.86
CA VAL A 62 15.86 2.92 14.03
C VAL A 62 16.90 3.75 14.79
N LEU A 63 18.10 3.19 14.98
CA LEU A 63 19.23 3.88 15.59
C LEU A 63 19.67 5.08 14.74
N ALA A 64 19.80 4.93 13.41
CA ALA A 64 20.16 6.02 12.51
C ALA A 64 19.10 7.14 12.49
N LEU A 65 17.81 6.78 12.57
CA LEU A 65 16.73 7.76 12.69
C LEU A 65 16.80 8.49 14.04
N GLN A 66 17.03 7.76 15.12
CA GLN A 66 17.16 8.34 16.46
C GLN A 66 18.34 9.30 16.54
N GLU A 67 19.50 8.90 16.01
CA GLU A 67 20.69 9.75 15.90
C GLU A 67 20.39 10.98 15.04
N TYR A 68 19.74 10.81 13.89
CA TYR A 68 19.35 11.92 13.02
C TYR A 68 18.44 12.92 13.74
N ILE A 69 17.43 12.45 14.47
CA ILE A 69 16.50 13.31 15.22
C ILE A 69 17.22 14.02 16.37
N GLN A 70 18.15 13.36 17.07
CA GLN A 70 18.91 13.98 18.16
C GLN A 70 19.87 15.08 17.69
N HIS A 71 20.43 14.95 16.49
CA HIS A 71 21.42 15.90 15.96
C HIS A 71 20.86 16.92 14.96
N THR A 72 19.56 16.89 14.68
CA THR A 72 18.94 17.73 13.65
C THR A 72 17.84 18.62 14.22
N SER A 73 17.80 19.89 13.79
CA SER A 73 16.70 20.79 14.15
C SER A 73 15.37 20.33 13.54
N PHE A 74 14.27 20.59 14.24
CA PHE A 74 12.91 20.28 13.77
C PHE A 74 12.64 20.83 12.35
N LEU A 75 13.14 22.04 12.06
CA LEU A 75 12.99 22.68 10.75
C LEU A 75 13.61 21.83 9.63
N ARG A 76 14.80 21.27 9.84
CA ARG A 76 15.46 20.43 8.84
C ARG A 76 14.75 19.09 8.66
N ALA A 77 14.26 18.48 9.74
CA ALA A 77 13.44 17.27 9.63
C ALA A 77 12.15 17.51 8.85
N PHE A 78 11.45 18.62 9.15
CA PHE A 78 10.25 19.03 8.43
C PHE A 78 10.55 19.33 6.94
N ALA A 79 11.63 20.07 6.67
CA ALA A 79 12.06 20.39 5.32
C ALA A 79 12.36 19.12 4.50
N VAL A 80 13.03 18.12 5.07
CA VAL A 80 13.30 16.85 4.37
C VAL A 80 11.99 16.15 3.98
N CYS A 81 11.00 16.09 4.88
CA CYS A 81 9.71 15.47 4.57
C CYS A 81 8.93 16.24 3.49
N PHE A 82 8.95 17.58 3.55
CA PHE A 82 8.21 18.43 2.60
C PHE A 82 8.88 18.49 1.23
N LEU A 83 10.21 18.58 1.19
CA LEU A 83 10.98 18.69 -0.05
C LEU A 83 11.16 17.34 -0.76
N ALA A 84 11.08 16.21 -0.06
CA ALA A 84 11.26 14.88 -0.66
C ALA A 84 10.42 14.62 -1.94
N PRO A 85 9.10 14.94 -1.98
CA PRO A 85 8.30 14.73 -3.19
C PRO A 85 8.50 15.81 -4.28
N ILE A 86 9.04 16.99 -3.94
CA ILE A 86 9.08 18.16 -4.84
C ILE A 86 9.91 17.91 -6.11
N PRO A 87 11.10 17.29 -6.07
CA PRO A 87 11.86 17.01 -7.28
C PRO A 87 11.09 16.13 -8.27
N ALA A 88 10.41 15.09 -7.78
CA ALA A 88 9.65 14.18 -8.62
C ALA A 88 8.44 14.89 -9.27
N THR A 89 7.73 15.72 -8.51
CA THR A 89 6.60 16.50 -9.05
C THR A 89 7.07 17.59 -10.02
N ALA A 90 8.19 18.25 -9.74
CA ALA A 90 8.77 19.24 -10.64
C ALA A 90 9.16 18.62 -11.99
N VAL A 91 9.80 17.44 -12.00
CA VAL A 91 10.11 16.72 -13.23
C VAL A 91 8.84 16.38 -14.01
N ALA A 92 7.79 15.91 -13.33
CA ALA A 92 6.52 15.62 -13.97
C ALA A 92 5.88 16.89 -14.60
N LEU A 93 5.90 18.01 -13.87
CA LEU A 93 5.40 19.29 -14.37
C LEU A 93 6.18 19.80 -15.58
N VAL A 94 7.52 19.72 -15.56
CA VAL A 94 8.37 20.12 -16.69
C VAL A 94 8.04 19.30 -17.94
N ILE A 95 7.84 17.98 -17.78
CA ILE A 95 7.42 17.12 -18.88
C ILE A 95 6.02 17.49 -19.38
N ASP A 96 5.12 17.88 -18.48
CA ASP A 96 3.75 18.28 -18.81
C ASP A 96 3.65 19.67 -19.46
N CYS A 97 4.65 20.53 -19.27
CA CYS A 97 4.76 21.81 -19.95
C CYS A 97 5.10 21.69 -21.45
N ILE A 98 5.43 20.49 -21.96
CA ILE A 98 5.68 20.28 -23.38
C ILE A 98 4.37 20.50 -24.16
N PRO A 99 4.32 21.48 -25.09
CA PRO A 99 3.09 21.84 -25.77
C PRO A 99 2.61 20.73 -26.71
N LEU A 100 1.31 20.46 -26.67
CA LEU A 100 0.64 19.50 -27.55
C LEU A 100 -0.21 20.24 -28.58
N ARG A 101 -0.34 19.65 -29.77
CA ARG A 101 -1.27 20.14 -30.80
C ARG A 101 -2.67 19.59 -30.54
N PRO A 102 -3.70 20.16 -31.18
CA PRO A 102 -5.03 19.59 -31.13
C PRO A 102 -5.04 18.10 -31.53
N PRO A 103 -5.78 17.23 -30.82
CA PRO A 103 -5.88 15.82 -31.17
C PRO A 103 -6.49 15.55 -32.56
N SER A 104 -7.21 16.52 -33.12
CA SER A 104 -7.80 16.47 -34.47
C SER A 104 -6.76 16.33 -35.58
N ASP A 105 -5.54 16.81 -35.35
CA ASP A 105 -4.48 16.85 -36.37
C ASP A 105 -3.81 15.48 -36.57
N GLY A 106 -4.24 14.48 -35.80
CA GLY A 106 -3.75 13.12 -35.89
C GLY A 106 -2.44 12.88 -35.15
N TRP A 107 -2.05 11.61 -35.13
CA TRP A 107 -0.94 11.11 -34.32
C TRP A 107 0.44 11.51 -34.88
N GLN A 108 0.53 11.76 -36.20
CA GLN A 108 1.76 12.20 -36.87
C GLN A 108 2.07 13.67 -36.60
N ALA A 109 1.06 14.54 -36.61
CA ALA A 109 1.24 15.96 -36.31
C ALA A 109 1.57 16.20 -34.83
N ASN A 110 1.18 15.28 -33.95
CA ASN A 110 1.39 15.33 -32.51
C ASN A 110 2.70 14.67 -32.06
N TYR A 111 3.81 14.89 -32.76
CA TYR A 111 5.10 14.25 -32.45
C TYR A 111 5.65 14.58 -31.05
N MET A 112 5.33 15.77 -30.52
CA MET A 112 5.67 16.18 -29.14
C MET A 112 5.01 15.29 -28.07
N LEU A 113 3.87 14.67 -28.38
CA LEU A 113 3.23 13.68 -27.49
C LEU A 113 4.16 12.49 -27.25
N TRP A 114 4.85 12.02 -28.28
CA TRP A 114 5.76 10.87 -28.19
C TRP A 114 7.03 11.21 -27.40
N VAL A 115 7.52 12.44 -27.53
CA VAL A 115 8.64 12.95 -26.73
C VAL A 115 8.24 13.03 -25.25
N ARG A 116 7.08 13.61 -24.95
CA ARG A 116 6.52 13.64 -23.59
C ARG A 116 6.38 12.23 -23.01
N LEU A 117 5.81 11.32 -23.79
CA LEU A 117 5.62 9.93 -23.40
C LEU A 117 6.94 9.21 -23.13
N PHE A 118 7.95 9.41 -23.99
CA PHE A 118 9.30 8.86 -23.80
C PHE A 118 9.91 9.33 -22.47
N LEU A 119 9.90 10.64 -22.21
CA LEU A 119 10.48 11.22 -21.00
C LEU A 119 9.76 10.73 -19.74
N SER A 120 8.42 10.68 -19.74
CA SER A 120 7.65 10.15 -18.62
C SER A 120 8.00 8.69 -18.33
N MET A 121 8.02 7.84 -19.36
CA MET A 121 8.30 6.41 -19.17
C MET A 121 9.75 6.14 -18.80
N PHE A 122 10.68 7.00 -19.23
CA PHE A 122 12.08 6.92 -18.84
C PHE A 122 12.24 7.14 -17.33
N VAL A 123 11.61 8.18 -16.79
CA VAL A 123 11.63 8.46 -15.34
C VAL A 123 10.93 7.35 -14.54
N VAL A 124 9.80 6.83 -15.04
CA VAL A 124 9.12 5.68 -14.42
C VAL A 124 10.02 4.44 -14.43
N SER A 125 10.72 4.17 -15.54
CA SER A 125 11.66 3.04 -15.64
C SER A 125 12.79 3.14 -14.63
N ILE A 126 13.32 4.35 -14.38
CA ILE A 126 14.34 4.56 -13.33
C ILE A 126 13.77 4.13 -11.97
N GLY A 127 12.57 4.58 -11.62
CA GLY A 127 11.89 4.22 -10.38
C GLY A 127 11.67 2.71 -10.25
N LEU A 128 11.31 2.02 -11.34
CA LEU A 128 11.13 0.57 -11.34
C LEU A 128 12.45 -0.18 -11.21
N VAL A 129 13.53 0.27 -11.87
CA VAL A 129 14.87 -0.33 -11.71
C VAL A 129 15.38 -0.17 -10.28
N LEU A 130 15.15 0.98 -9.64
CA LEU A 130 15.48 1.20 -8.23
C LEU A 130 14.69 0.26 -7.32
N GLN A 131 13.41 -0.01 -7.62
CA GLN A 131 12.62 -1.00 -6.89
C GLN A 131 13.15 -2.43 -7.09
N VAL A 132 13.59 -2.78 -8.31
CA VAL A 132 14.18 -4.10 -8.60
C VAL A 132 15.50 -4.28 -7.85
N ASN A 133 16.41 -3.32 -7.95
CA ASN A 133 17.68 -3.36 -7.21
C ASN A 133 17.44 -3.35 -5.70
N GLY A 134 16.44 -2.62 -5.23
CA GLY A 134 16.11 -2.59 -3.82
C GLY A 134 15.39 -3.81 -3.30
N ALA A 135 14.74 -4.61 -4.14
CA ALA A 135 14.16 -5.88 -3.73
C ALA A 135 15.24 -6.94 -3.41
N ALA A 136 16.44 -6.80 -3.98
CA ALA A 136 17.55 -7.72 -3.80
C ALA A 136 18.57 -7.21 -2.76
N ALA A 137 19.17 -8.13 -2.00
CA ALA A 137 20.21 -7.78 -1.01
C ALA A 137 21.54 -7.31 -1.64
N LYS A 138 21.71 -7.52 -2.95
CA LYS A 138 22.87 -7.09 -3.74
C LYS A 138 22.33 -6.41 -4.99
N ASN A 139 22.96 -5.32 -5.45
CA ASN A 139 22.61 -4.68 -6.72
C ASN A 139 22.80 -5.66 -7.88
N ILE A 140 21.70 -6.18 -8.41
CA ILE A 140 21.70 -7.14 -9.53
C ILE A 140 21.91 -6.41 -10.85
N ILE A 141 21.34 -5.21 -10.96
CA ILE A 141 21.41 -4.38 -12.15
C ILE A 141 22.45 -3.29 -11.94
N THR A 142 23.51 -3.33 -12.74
CA THR A 142 24.55 -2.27 -12.79
C THR A 142 23.98 -0.97 -13.34
N ASN A 143 24.59 0.18 -13.05
CA ASN A 143 24.12 1.48 -13.55
C ASN A 143 24.04 1.54 -15.10
N ALA A 144 25.00 0.92 -15.79
CA ALA A 144 24.98 0.82 -17.24
C ALA A 144 23.83 -0.07 -17.74
N ALA A 145 23.56 -1.19 -17.08
CA ALA A 145 22.42 -2.05 -17.38
C ALA A 145 21.08 -1.33 -17.10
N ALA A 146 20.99 -0.59 -15.98
CA ALA A 146 19.84 0.22 -15.62
C ALA A 146 19.50 1.25 -16.70
N LEU A 147 20.51 1.99 -17.19
CA LEU A 147 20.32 2.97 -18.25
C LEU A 147 19.81 2.31 -19.53
N ARG A 148 20.39 1.16 -19.92
CA ARG A 148 19.91 0.39 -21.09
C ARG A 148 18.47 -0.07 -20.91
N ILE A 149 18.10 -0.59 -19.74
CA ILE A 149 16.72 -1.01 -19.46
C ILE A 149 15.78 0.18 -19.65
N CYS A 150 16.09 1.32 -19.04
CA CYS A 150 15.23 2.51 -19.09
C CYS A 150 15.05 3.05 -20.51
N LEU A 151 16.13 3.09 -21.31
CA LEU A 151 16.06 3.55 -22.69
C LEU A 151 15.27 2.57 -23.56
N CYS A 152 15.57 1.27 -23.46
CA CYS A 152 14.92 0.24 -24.25
C CYS A 152 13.42 0.11 -23.91
N SER A 153 13.04 0.06 -22.64
CA SER A 153 11.64 -0.04 -22.22
C SER A 153 10.82 1.17 -22.69
N SER A 154 11.38 2.37 -22.57
CA SER A 154 10.70 3.61 -22.96
C SER A 154 10.55 3.72 -24.47
N PHE A 155 11.60 3.35 -25.22
CA PHE A 155 11.56 3.34 -26.68
C PHE A 155 10.55 2.32 -27.21
N LEU A 156 10.60 1.08 -26.73
CA LEU A 156 9.66 0.02 -27.13
C LEU A 156 8.22 0.38 -26.78
N TYR A 157 8.01 1.01 -25.63
CA TYR A 157 6.69 1.49 -25.23
C TYR A 157 6.15 2.56 -26.18
N VAL A 158 6.95 3.58 -26.51
CA VAL A 158 6.54 4.63 -27.45
C VAL A 158 6.28 4.06 -28.84
N ALA A 159 7.15 3.17 -29.33
CA ALA A 159 6.95 2.48 -30.60
C ALA A 159 5.63 1.69 -30.61
N MET A 160 5.32 0.96 -29.53
CA MET A 160 4.05 0.26 -29.38
C MET A 160 2.87 1.25 -29.34
N SER A 161 2.98 2.37 -28.60
CA SER A 161 1.93 3.40 -28.57
C SER A 161 1.66 4.01 -29.94
N ILE A 162 2.71 4.26 -30.74
CA ILE A 162 2.58 4.75 -32.11
C ILE A 162 1.88 3.71 -32.99
N ALA A 163 2.28 2.43 -32.90
CA ALA A 163 1.62 1.36 -33.65
C ALA A 163 0.13 1.24 -33.29
N VAL A 164 -0.20 1.32 -32.00
CA VAL A 164 -1.59 1.33 -31.53
C VAL A 164 -2.33 2.57 -32.04
N ALA A 165 -1.71 3.76 -32.03
CA ALA A 165 -2.32 4.98 -32.56
C ALA A 165 -2.47 5.01 -34.08
N ALA A 166 -1.70 4.18 -34.81
CA ALA A 166 -1.83 4.02 -36.26
C ALA A 166 -2.97 3.06 -36.62
N VAL A 167 -3.22 2.03 -35.79
CA VAL A 167 -4.29 1.04 -36.01
C VAL A 167 -5.62 1.52 -35.41
N LEU A 168 -5.59 2.10 -34.22
CA LEU A 168 -6.76 2.68 -33.55
C LEU A 168 -6.90 4.15 -33.93
N LYS A 169 -8.14 4.65 -33.98
CA LYS A 169 -8.39 6.08 -34.18
C LYS A 169 -7.69 6.91 -33.09
N PHE A 170 -6.93 7.92 -33.50
CA PHE A 170 -6.30 8.87 -32.59
C PHE A 170 -7.33 9.92 -32.10
N PRO A 171 -7.31 10.34 -30.82
CA PRO A 171 -6.46 9.85 -29.72
C PRO A 171 -6.83 8.43 -29.24
N ILE A 172 -5.84 7.68 -28.76
CA ILE A 172 -6.04 6.29 -28.30
C ILE A 172 -7.14 6.25 -27.22
N PRO A 173 -8.25 5.51 -27.41
CA PRO A 173 -9.32 5.42 -26.44
C PRO A 173 -8.80 4.78 -25.15
N PHE A 174 -9.00 5.45 -24.01
CA PHE A 174 -8.46 5.02 -22.71
C PHE A 174 -6.96 4.70 -22.76
N GLY A 175 -6.16 5.47 -23.52
CA GLY A 175 -4.77 5.14 -23.84
C GLY A 175 -3.91 4.73 -22.65
N TYR A 176 -4.04 5.41 -21.50
CA TYR A 176 -3.30 5.04 -20.29
C TYR A 176 -3.70 3.64 -19.75
N VAL A 177 -5.01 3.35 -19.68
CA VAL A 177 -5.54 2.06 -19.23
C VAL A 177 -5.17 0.94 -20.18
N LEU A 178 -5.22 1.20 -21.49
CA LEU A 178 -4.87 0.22 -22.51
C LEU A 178 -3.37 -0.11 -22.49
N MET A 179 -2.52 0.89 -22.24
CA MET A 179 -1.07 0.78 -22.39
C MET A 179 -0.33 0.38 -21.10
N VAL A 180 -0.98 0.41 -19.92
CA VAL A 180 -0.33 0.01 -18.65
C VAL A 180 0.14 -1.45 -18.66
N GLY A 181 -0.68 -2.38 -19.15
CA GLY A 181 -0.35 -3.79 -19.25
C GLY A 181 0.82 -4.05 -20.21
N PRO A 182 0.76 -3.56 -21.47
CA PRO A 182 1.88 -3.63 -22.40
C PRO A 182 3.18 -3.08 -21.82
N TYR A 183 3.15 -1.95 -21.12
CA TYR A 183 4.35 -1.39 -20.51
C TYR A 183 4.97 -2.30 -19.45
N ILE A 184 4.18 -2.81 -18.51
CA ILE A 184 4.67 -3.71 -17.46
C ILE A 184 5.31 -4.95 -18.08
N THR A 185 4.70 -5.50 -19.14
CA THR A 185 5.24 -6.64 -19.88
C THR A 185 6.57 -6.30 -20.57
N ILE A 186 6.64 -5.20 -21.31
CA ILE A 186 7.86 -4.73 -21.98
C ILE A 186 8.99 -4.53 -20.96
N PHE A 187 8.72 -3.81 -19.87
CA PHE A 187 9.69 -3.56 -18.81
C PHE A 187 10.19 -4.87 -18.19
N SER A 188 9.28 -5.78 -17.86
CA SER A 188 9.63 -7.09 -17.26
C SER A 188 10.50 -7.93 -18.18
N ILE A 189 10.19 -7.96 -19.49
CA ILE A 189 10.97 -8.68 -20.50
C ILE A 189 12.38 -8.07 -20.63
N VAL A 190 12.48 -6.76 -20.83
CA VAL A 190 13.77 -6.06 -20.98
C VAL A 190 14.63 -6.22 -19.72
N CYS A 191 14.02 -6.13 -18.54
CA CYS A 191 14.68 -6.36 -17.27
C CYS A 191 15.20 -7.80 -17.13
N ALA A 192 14.38 -8.80 -17.46
CA ALA A 192 14.78 -10.21 -17.44
C ALA A 192 15.94 -10.50 -18.40
N PHE A 193 15.92 -9.94 -19.62
CA PHE A 193 17.03 -10.04 -20.57
C PHE A 193 18.31 -9.40 -20.02
N SER A 194 18.20 -8.27 -19.33
CA SER A 194 19.37 -7.57 -18.80
C SER A 194 19.97 -8.22 -17.55
N ILE A 195 19.17 -8.95 -16.76
CA ILE A 195 19.65 -9.76 -15.63
C ILE A 195 20.22 -11.09 -16.15
N GLY A 196 19.66 -11.61 -17.24
CA GLY A 196 20.01 -12.88 -17.85
C GLY A 196 19.20 -14.03 -17.25
N PHE A 197 18.48 -14.79 -18.10
CA PHE A 197 17.60 -15.88 -17.65
C PHE A 197 18.30 -16.92 -16.77
N GLN A 198 19.59 -17.19 -17.01
CA GLN A 198 20.39 -18.14 -16.24
C GLN A 198 20.63 -17.69 -14.78
N GLU A 199 20.69 -16.39 -14.52
CA GLU A 199 20.85 -15.84 -13.17
C GLU A 199 19.51 -15.74 -12.43
N LEU A 200 18.38 -15.77 -13.15
CA LEU A 200 17.04 -15.95 -12.54
C LEU A 200 16.75 -17.40 -12.14
N GLU A 201 17.42 -18.38 -12.74
CA GLU A 201 17.21 -19.81 -12.47
C GLU A 201 17.98 -20.33 -11.24
N LYS A 202 19.09 -19.69 -10.85
CA LYS A 202 20.01 -20.22 -9.83
C LYS A 202 19.67 -19.87 -8.38
N PRO A 203 19.14 -18.67 -8.03
CA PRO A 203 18.72 -18.35 -6.66
C PRO A 203 17.18 -18.38 -6.52
N PRO A 204 16.58 -19.36 -5.79
CA PRO A 204 15.12 -19.41 -5.58
C PRO A 204 14.57 -18.18 -4.83
N ILE A 205 15.41 -17.52 -4.04
CA ILE A 205 15.08 -16.31 -3.29
C ILE A 205 14.86 -15.11 -4.23
N LEU A 206 15.73 -14.94 -5.23
CA LEU A 206 15.63 -13.83 -6.17
C LEU A 206 14.36 -13.91 -7.01
N ARG A 207 14.05 -15.09 -7.53
CA ARG A 207 12.81 -15.31 -8.29
C ARG A 207 11.57 -14.99 -7.47
N LYS A 208 11.55 -15.37 -6.19
CA LYS A 208 10.46 -15.02 -5.27
C LYS A 208 10.37 -13.51 -5.07
N GLN A 209 11.48 -12.82 -4.84
CA GLN A 209 11.52 -11.37 -4.68
C GLN A 209 11.03 -10.62 -5.93
N LEU A 210 11.48 -11.03 -7.13
CA LEU A 210 11.05 -10.45 -8.40
C LEU A 210 9.57 -10.71 -8.69
N PHE A 211 9.07 -11.91 -8.39
CA PHE A 211 7.65 -12.23 -8.52
C PHE A 211 6.80 -11.36 -7.60
N THR A 212 7.21 -11.24 -6.33
CA THR A 212 6.50 -10.42 -5.36
C THR A 212 6.56 -8.93 -5.70
N LEU A 213 7.69 -8.46 -6.24
CA LEU A 213 7.78 -7.11 -6.79
C LEU A 213 6.85 -6.93 -8.00
N GLY A 214 6.75 -7.92 -8.88
CA GLY A 214 5.80 -7.93 -9.99
C GLY A 214 4.34 -7.80 -9.53
N LEU A 215 3.96 -8.48 -8.43
CA LEU A 215 2.64 -8.33 -7.82
C LEU A 215 2.41 -6.90 -7.29
N ILE A 216 3.44 -6.27 -6.71
CA ILE A 216 3.36 -4.89 -6.24
C ILE A 216 3.16 -3.93 -7.42
N ILE A 217 3.95 -4.06 -8.48
CA ILE A 217 3.84 -3.24 -9.70
C ILE A 217 2.46 -3.43 -10.34
N PHE A 218 1.96 -4.66 -10.39
CA PHE A 218 0.63 -4.96 -10.90
C PHE A 218 -0.47 -4.31 -10.05
N ALA A 219 -0.36 -4.37 -8.73
CA ALA A 219 -1.29 -3.71 -7.82
C ALA A 219 -1.28 -2.18 -8.02
N GLN A 220 -0.11 -1.56 -8.22
CA GLN A 220 0.00 -0.15 -8.58
C GLN A 220 -0.67 0.15 -9.93
N GLY A 221 -0.46 -0.71 -10.92
CA GLY A 221 -1.13 -0.61 -12.23
C GLY A 221 -2.66 -0.65 -12.12
N ILE A 222 -3.21 -1.54 -11.27
CA ILE A 222 -4.66 -1.61 -11.01
C ILE A 222 -5.17 -0.28 -10.46
N VAL A 223 -4.48 0.32 -9.49
CA VAL A 223 -4.87 1.62 -8.91
C VAL A 223 -4.89 2.71 -9.96
N ALA A 224 -3.87 2.74 -10.83
CA ALA A 224 -3.77 3.71 -11.90
C ALA A 224 -4.90 3.58 -12.94
N VAL A 225 -5.48 2.39 -13.10
CA VAL A 225 -6.69 2.14 -13.92
C VAL A 225 -7.99 2.45 -13.16
N ALA A 226 -8.06 2.09 -11.87
CA ALA A 226 -9.23 2.26 -11.03
C ALA A 226 -9.59 3.73 -10.87
N TYR A 227 -8.59 4.62 -10.80
CA TYR A 227 -8.78 6.05 -10.66
C TYR A 227 -9.58 6.68 -11.82
N PRO A 228 -9.16 6.61 -13.10
CA PRO A 228 -9.97 7.11 -14.21
C PRO A 228 -11.41 6.57 -14.26
N ILE A 229 -11.60 5.29 -13.93
CA ILE A 229 -12.93 4.65 -13.86
C ILE A 229 -13.76 5.28 -12.74
N PHE A 230 -13.16 5.45 -11.55
CA PHE A 230 -13.78 6.17 -10.45
C PHE A 230 -14.18 7.57 -10.88
N ASN A 231 -13.33 8.31 -11.62
CA ASN A 231 -13.67 9.66 -12.08
C ASN A 231 -14.91 9.64 -12.96
N ALA A 232 -14.92 8.76 -13.96
CA ALA A 232 -15.99 8.66 -14.94
C ALA A 232 -17.34 8.33 -14.28
N VAL A 233 -17.33 7.56 -13.19
CA VAL A 233 -18.52 7.28 -12.38
C VAL A 233 -18.86 8.46 -11.48
N PHE A 234 -17.87 9.05 -10.80
CA PHE A 234 -18.04 10.16 -9.85
C PHE A 234 -18.68 11.39 -10.48
N ILE A 235 -18.28 11.75 -11.71
CA ILE A 235 -18.84 12.90 -12.42
C ILE A 235 -20.29 12.68 -12.90
N ARG A 236 -20.76 11.43 -12.96
CA ARG A 236 -22.13 11.08 -13.36
C ARG A 236 -23.10 11.01 -12.18
N LEU A 237 -22.57 10.97 -10.95
CA LEU A 237 -23.36 10.93 -9.73
C LEU A 237 -23.66 12.34 -9.24
N SER A 238 -24.79 12.53 -8.57
CA SER A 238 -25.19 13.81 -7.96
C SER A 238 -25.84 13.60 -6.60
N GLY A 239 -25.61 14.53 -5.67
CA GLY A 239 -26.24 14.51 -4.34
C GLY A 239 -25.72 13.38 -3.45
N ILE A 240 -26.62 12.68 -2.76
CA ILE A 240 -26.28 11.69 -1.72
C ILE A 240 -25.47 10.52 -2.29
N SER A 241 -25.76 10.07 -3.51
CA SER A 241 -25.06 8.96 -4.16
C SER A 241 -23.61 9.32 -4.51
N GLN A 242 -23.34 10.58 -4.87
CA GLN A 242 -21.98 11.08 -5.09
C GLN A 242 -21.19 11.10 -3.77
N THR A 243 -21.80 11.58 -2.69
CA THR A 243 -21.19 11.58 -1.35
C THR A 243 -20.93 10.18 -0.83
N ALA A 244 -21.84 9.22 -1.04
CA ALA A 244 -21.62 7.83 -0.67
C ALA A 244 -20.47 7.19 -1.45
N PHE A 245 -20.32 7.55 -2.73
CA PHE A 245 -19.26 7.01 -3.59
C PHE A 245 -17.85 7.48 -3.18
N VAL A 246 -17.73 8.61 -2.47
CA VAL A 246 -16.46 9.09 -1.89
C VAL A 246 -15.79 8.01 -1.02
N PHE A 247 -16.56 7.19 -0.30
CA PHE A 247 -16.03 6.14 0.58
C PHE A 247 -15.38 4.97 -0.17
N VAL A 248 -15.61 4.82 -1.48
CA VAL A 248 -14.93 3.82 -2.30
C VAL A 248 -13.43 4.14 -2.42
N MET A 249 -13.06 5.41 -2.36
CA MET A 249 -11.68 5.84 -2.51
C MET A 249 -10.78 5.41 -1.33
N PRO A 250 -11.17 5.64 -0.06
CA PRO A 250 -10.52 5.02 1.09
C PRO A 250 -10.44 3.49 1.02
N LEU A 251 -11.46 2.82 0.46
CA LEU A 251 -11.47 1.37 0.31
C LEU A 251 -10.42 0.89 -0.71
N ILE A 252 -10.31 1.55 -1.86
CA ILE A 252 -9.26 1.28 -2.88
C ILE A 252 -7.89 1.49 -2.25
N LYS A 253 -7.68 2.62 -1.58
CA LYS A 253 -6.43 2.93 -0.87
C LYS A 253 -6.07 1.85 0.14
N PHE A 254 -7.03 1.48 0.99
CA PHE A 254 -6.85 0.48 2.03
C PHE A 254 -6.50 -0.90 1.46
N THR A 255 -7.27 -1.36 0.46
CA THR A 255 -7.07 -2.66 -0.18
C THR A 255 -5.70 -2.73 -0.85
N THR A 256 -5.30 -1.65 -1.54
CA THR A 256 -3.99 -1.56 -2.20
C THR A 256 -2.86 -1.64 -1.16
N LYS A 257 -2.95 -0.86 -0.07
CA LYS A 257 -1.97 -0.91 1.01
C LYS A 257 -1.87 -2.31 1.62
N GLN A 258 -3.00 -3.00 1.78
CA GLN A 258 -3.01 -4.34 2.33
C GLN A 258 -2.32 -5.36 1.41
N ILE A 259 -2.53 -5.26 0.10
CA ILE A 259 -1.86 -6.10 -0.89
C ILE A 259 -0.35 -5.82 -0.85
N ILE A 260 0.04 -4.56 -0.96
CA ILE A 260 1.45 -4.15 -0.97
C ILE A 260 2.14 -4.55 0.35
N SER A 261 1.50 -4.32 1.50
CA SER A 261 2.03 -4.68 2.82
C SER A 261 2.31 -6.19 2.93
N ARG A 262 1.39 -7.03 2.45
CA ARG A 262 1.56 -8.50 2.45
C ARG A 262 2.65 -8.96 1.49
N SER A 263 2.74 -8.33 0.31
CA SER A 263 3.77 -8.67 -0.67
C SER A 263 5.15 -8.20 -0.21
N ALA A 264 5.27 -6.98 0.32
CA ALA A 264 6.53 -6.37 0.70
C ALA A 264 7.23 -7.06 1.89
N GLU A 265 6.55 -7.92 2.65
CA GLU A 265 7.13 -8.69 3.77
C GLU A 265 8.33 -9.56 3.35
N SER A 266 8.36 -9.99 2.08
CA SER A 266 9.46 -10.81 1.54
C SER A 266 10.56 -10.00 0.82
N LEU A 267 10.42 -8.67 0.75
CA LEU A 267 11.36 -7.77 0.09
C LEU A 267 12.21 -7.03 1.13
N HIS A 268 13.31 -6.43 0.68
CA HIS A 268 14.14 -5.59 1.53
C HIS A 268 13.32 -4.45 2.18
N GLU A 269 13.68 -4.11 3.42
CA GLU A 269 12.85 -3.35 4.36
C GLU A 269 12.41 -1.94 3.91
N TYR A 270 13.00 -1.36 2.86
CA TYR A 270 12.64 -0.02 2.39
C TYR A 270 11.70 -0.02 1.18
N VAL A 271 11.60 -1.12 0.42
CA VAL A 271 10.76 -1.15 -0.80
C VAL A 271 9.28 -0.99 -0.45
N GLY A 272 8.79 -1.72 0.55
CA GLY A 272 7.40 -1.62 1.02
C GLY A 272 6.99 -0.20 1.42
N PRO A 273 7.74 0.46 2.33
CA PRO A 273 7.47 1.84 2.72
C PRO A 273 7.48 2.84 1.55
N ILE A 274 8.44 2.75 0.62
CA ILE A 274 8.51 3.66 -0.56
C ILE A 274 7.29 3.48 -1.46
N VAL A 275 6.92 2.23 -1.74
CA VAL A 275 5.77 1.93 -2.60
C VAL A 275 4.47 2.43 -1.94
N VAL A 276 4.27 2.22 -0.64
CA VAL A 276 3.06 2.74 0.02
C VAL A 276 3.04 4.24 0.16
N PHE A 277 4.18 4.89 0.39
CA PHE A 277 4.29 6.33 0.32
C PHE A 277 3.83 6.86 -1.05
N SER A 278 4.26 6.23 -2.15
CA SER A 278 3.81 6.63 -3.49
C SER A 278 2.29 6.49 -3.67
N VAL A 279 1.68 5.40 -3.17
CA VAL A 279 0.22 5.21 -3.21
C VAL A 279 -0.51 6.30 -2.41
N ASP A 280 0.03 6.70 -1.26
CA ASP A 280 -0.54 7.80 -0.47
C ASP A 280 -0.50 9.13 -1.21
N VAL A 281 0.64 9.46 -1.81
CA VAL A 281 0.82 10.69 -2.60
C VAL A 281 -0.13 10.72 -3.80
N PHE A 282 -0.21 9.64 -4.59
CA PHE A 282 -1.15 9.56 -5.72
C PHE A 282 -2.60 9.65 -5.29
N ASN A 283 -2.97 9.00 -4.18
CA ASN A 283 -4.32 9.08 -3.65
C ASN A 283 -4.69 10.53 -3.28
N VAL A 284 -3.80 11.29 -2.66
CA VAL A 284 -4.04 12.71 -2.32
C VAL A 284 -4.21 13.57 -3.57
N PHE A 285 -3.37 13.38 -4.60
CA PHE A 285 -3.55 14.06 -5.88
C PHE A 285 -4.91 13.77 -6.50
N TYR A 286 -5.33 12.51 -6.46
CA TYR A 286 -6.60 12.13 -7.04
C TYR A 286 -7.80 12.66 -6.24
N VAL A 287 -7.73 12.67 -4.90
CA VAL A 287 -8.74 13.34 -4.06
C VAL A 287 -8.85 14.80 -4.47
N SER A 288 -7.70 15.46 -4.68
CA SER A 288 -7.66 16.87 -5.08
C SER A 288 -8.30 17.10 -6.46
N ILE A 289 -8.15 16.18 -7.42
CA ILE A 289 -8.82 16.24 -8.73
C ILE A 289 -10.33 16.08 -8.57
N CYS A 290 -10.78 15.10 -7.76
CA CYS A 290 -12.20 14.92 -7.48
C CYS A 290 -12.80 16.13 -6.77
N MET A 291 -12.07 16.76 -5.85
CA MET A 291 -12.51 18.00 -5.19
C MET A 291 -12.66 19.17 -6.17
N GLN A 292 -11.72 19.34 -7.10
CA GLN A 292 -11.81 20.38 -8.14
C GLN A 292 -12.95 20.13 -9.12
N THR A 293 -13.27 18.86 -9.38
CA THR A 293 -14.34 18.46 -10.30
C THR A 293 -15.70 18.38 -9.60
N ALA A 294 -15.74 18.35 -8.27
CA ALA A 294 -16.97 18.28 -7.50
C ALA A 294 -17.77 19.57 -7.67
N THR A 295 -19.04 19.42 -8.01
CA THR A 295 -19.97 20.54 -8.20
C THR A 295 -20.42 21.21 -6.89
N SER A 296 -20.12 20.60 -5.73
CA SER A 296 -20.56 21.08 -4.41
C SER A 296 -19.39 21.25 -3.42
N THR A 297 -19.30 22.44 -2.83
CA THR A 297 -18.35 22.80 -1.76
C THR A 297 -18.44 21.85 -0.55
N THR A 298 -19.63 21.31 -0.26
CA THR A 298 -19.85 20.36 0.84
C THR A 298 -19.11 19.04 0.60
N THR A 299 -19.12 18.53 -0.64
CA THR A 299 -18.41 17.29 -1.00
C THR A 299 -16.90 17.47 -0.86
N ALA A 300 -16.36 18.63 -1.25
CA ALA A 300 -14.96 18.97 -1.07
C ALA A 300 -14.55 19.06 0.41
N LEU A 301 -15.38 19.68 1.25
CA LEU A 301 -15.15 19.74 2.71
C LEU A 301 -15.16 18.34 3.35
N ILE A 302 -16.03 17.45 2.89
CA ILE A 302 -16.08 16.05 3.38
C ILE A 302 -14.81 15.29 2.99
N PHE A 303 -14.26 15.49 1.79
CA PHE A 303 -12.97 14.92 1.40
C PHE A 303 -11.84 15.36 2.34
N ILE A 304 -11.72 16.67 2.58
CA ILE A 304 -10.71 17.23 3.49
C ILE A 304 -10.89 16.67 4.90
N ALA A 305 -12.13 16.66 5.42
CA ALA A 305 -12.43 16.18 6.76
C ALA A 305 -12.13 14.68 6.91
N SER A 306 -12.49 13.87 5.92
CA SER A 306 -12.21 12.43 5.91
C SER A 306 -10.70 12.16 5.89
N ASP A 307 -9.94 12.81 4.99
CA ASP A 307 -8.48 12.61 4.92
C ASP A 307 -7.78 13.11 6.19
N SER A 308 -8.20 14.27 6.72
CA SER A 308 -7.69 14.80 7.99
C SER A 308 -7.98 13.86 9.15
N PHE A 309 -9.19 13.29 9.20
CA PHE A 309 -9.57 12.31 10.22
C PHE A 309 -8.70 11.04 10.16
N HIS A 310 -8.44 10.51 8.96
CA HIS A 310 -7.54 9.36 8.80
C HIS A 310 -6.11 9.68 9.25
N VAL A 311 -5.61 10.90 8.96
CA VAL A 311 -4.29 11.36 9.41
C VAL A 311 -4.23 11.51 10.93
N VAL A 312 -5.25 12.13 11.55
CA VAL A 312 -5.33 12.31 13.01
C VAL A 312 -5.42 10.97 13.73
N LEU A 313 -6.21 10.01 13.22
CA LEU A 313 -6.27 8.66 13.78
C LEU A 313 -4.92 7.94 13.66
N ALA A 314 -4.25 8.05 12.51
CA ALA A 314 -2.93 7.46 12.32
C ALA A 314 -1.89 8.07 13.28
N LEU A 315 -1.90 9.40 13.46
CA LEU A 315 -1.02 10.09 14.41
C LEU A 315 -1.31 9.69 15.85
N ARG A 316 -2.58 9.68 16.26
CA ARG A 316 -2.99 9.28 17.61
C ARG A 316 -2.56 7.86 17.94
N ASP A 317 -2.71 6.94 17.00
CA ASP A 317 -2.27 5.55 17.14
C ASP A 317 -0.75 5.44 17.28
N ILE A 318 0.03 6.22 16.51
CA ILE A 318 1.49 6.30 16.66
C ILE A 318 1.88 6.85 18.03
N PHE A 319 1.27 7.96 18.47
CA PHE A 319 1.55 8.57 19.78
C PHE A 319 1.20 7.63 20.93
N GLN A 320 0.03 6.99 20.90
CA GLN A 320 -0.38 6.04 21.93
C GLN A 320 0.59 4.85 22.04
N ARG A 321 1.13 4.39 20.91
CA ARG A 321 2.11 3.30 20.89
C ARG A 321 3.49 3.75 21.36
N GLN A 322 3.94 4.96 21.02
CA GLN A 322 5.17 5.52 21.58
C GLN A 322 5.09 5.64 23.11
N THR A 323 3.95 6.12 23.63
CA THR A 323 3.72 6.18 25.08
C THR A 323 3.71 4.78 25.70
N ALA A 324 3.04 3.80 25.09
CA ALA A 324 3.01 2.43 25.57
C ALA A 324 4.40 1.75 25.56
N SER A 325 5.20 1.97 24.52
CA SER A 325 6.57 1.45 24.42
C SER A 325 7.52 2.12 25.43
N GLN A 326 7.36 3.42 25.71
CA GLN A 326 8.14 4.08 26.75
C GLN A 326 7.76 3.60 28.16
N VAL A 327 6.47 3.42 28.43
CA VAL A 327 6.00 2.87 29.72
C VAL A 327 6.50 1.43 29.91
N GLY A 328 6.41 0.57 28.89
CA GLY A 328 6.94 -0.80 28.98
C GLY A 328 8.47 -0.87 29.11
N SER A 329 9.21 0.05 28.48
CA SER A 329 10.67 0.17 28.66
C SER A 329 11.05 0.70 30.04
N HIS A 330 10.22 1.55 30.65
CA HIS A 330 10.45 2.06 32.00
C HIS A 330 10.17 0.99 33.06
N ASP A 331 9.11 0.20 32.89
CA ASP A 331 8.82 -0.95 33.78
C ASP A 331 9.92 -2.03 33.68
N SER A 332 10.40 -2.31 32.47
CA SER A 332 11.47 -3.31 32.27
C SER A 332 12.78 -2.90 32.96
N ARG A 333 13.16 -1.60 32.91
CA ARG A 333 14.33 -1.08 33.61
C ARG A 333 14.16 -1.05 35.13
N VAL A 334 12.95 -0.81 35.63
CA VAL A 334 12.65 -0.83 37.07
C VAL A 334 12.72 -2.28 37.60
N VAL A 335 12.20 -3.25 36.85
CA VAL A 335 12.28 -4.68 37.19
C VAL A 335 13.73 -5.20 37.16
N GLU A 336 14.55 -4.74 36.21
CA GLU A 336 15.97 -5.15 36.11
C GLU A 336 16.85 -4.48 37.18
N SER A 337 16.45 -3.32 37.71
CA SER A 337 17.11 -2.63 38.83
C SER A 337 16.76 -3.19 40.23
N HIS A 338 15.77 -4.08 40.31
CA HIS A 338 15.45 -4.86 41.51
C HIS A 338 15.51 -6.35 41.19
N PRO A 339 16.71 -6.95 41.12
CA PRO A 339 16.81 -8.40 41.22
C PRO A 339 16.18 -8.80 42.54
N GLN A 340 15.21 -9.71 42.49
CA GLN A 340 14.59 -10.29 43.68
C GLN A 340 15.69 -10.91 44.55
N THR A 341 16.13 -10.18 45.56
CA THR A 341 16.74 -10.75 46.76
C THR A 341 15.61 -11.33 47.59
N THR A 342 15.34 -12.62 47.40
CA THR A 342 15.09 -13.63 48.45
C THR A 342 14.87 -14.99 47.82
#